data_AF-A0A1I0TQ57-F1
#
_entry.id   AF-A0A1I0TQ57-F1
#
_cell.length_a   1.000
_cell.length_b   1.000
_cell.length_c   1.000
_cell.angle_alpha   90.00
_cell.angle_beta   90.00
_cell.angle_gamma   90.00
#
_symmetry.space_group_name_H-M   'P 1'
#
loop_
_entity.id
_entity.type
_entity.pdbx_description
1 polymer ?
#
loop_
_entity_poly.entity_id
_entity_poly.type
_entity_poly.pdbx_seq_one_letter_code
_entity_poly.pdbx_strand_id
1 'polypeptide(L)' 'MDTPVVEMKKSCIKELMESGKVELFKVDDEGKVILDPNNPDHREWLEE' A
#
# COMPACT_ATOMS: atom_id res chain seq x y z
N MET A 1 21.35 9.93 -5.91
CA MET A 1 21.03 9.08 -4.74
C MET A 1 20.58 7.76 -5.33
N ASP A 2 21.37 6.70 -5.17
CA ASP A 2 21.02 5.34 -5.58
C ASP A 2 19.95 4.83 -4.61
N THR A 3 18.70 4.75 -5.06
CA THR A 3 17.65 4.11 -4.26
C THR A 3 17.95 2.61 -4.27
N PRO A 4 18.16 1.96 -3.11
CA PRO A 4 18.44 0.53 -3.10
C PRO A 4 17.21 -0.22 -3.64
N VAL A 5 17.35 -0.77 -4.84
CA VAL A 5 16.34 -1.66 -5.42
C VAL A 5 16.46 -2.99 -4.68
N VAL A 6 15.60 -3.19 -3.68
CA VAL A 6 15.45 -4.49 -3.06
C VAL A 6 14.68 -5.37 -4.06
N GLU A 7 15.39 -6.25 -4.77
CA GLU A 7 14.76 -7.31 -5.57
C GLU A 7 14.05 -8.29 -4.63
N MET A 8 12.82 -7.94 -4.23
CA MET A 8 11.93 -8.86 -3.56
C MET A 8 11.43 -9.90 -4.55
N LYS A 9 11.64 -11.18 -4.24
CA LYS A 9 11.04 -12.29 -5.00
C LYS A 9 9.52 -12.11 -4.99
N LYS A 10 8.88 -12.19 -6.16
CA LYS A 10 7.41 -12.05 -6.33
C LYS A 10 6.59 -12.88 -5.34
N SER A 11 7.10 -14.05 -4.92
CA SER A 11 6.49 -14.91 -3.90
C SER A 11 6.34 -14.24 -2.54
N CYS A 12 7.32 -13.45 -2.12
CA CYS A 12 7.32 -12.79 -0.81
C CYS A 12 6.24 -11.70 -0.70
N ILE A 13 6.00 -10.94 -1.79
CA ILE A 13 4.92 -9.95 -1.83
C ILE A 13 3.56 -10.65 -1.69
N LYS A 14 3.39 -11.79 -2.35
CA LYS A 14 2.16 -12.60 -2.23
C LYS A 14 1.94 -13.07 -0.80
N GLU A 15 2.96 -13.61 -0.15
CA GLU A 15 2.89 -14.04 1.25
C GLU A 15 2.57 -12.87 2.19
N LEU A 16 3.13 -11.68 1.95
CA LEU A 16 2.82 -10.49 2.74
C LEU A 16 1.36 -10.06 2.59
N MET A 17 0.83 -10.08 1.36
CA MET A 17 -0.60 -9.82 1.12
C MET A 17 -1.49 -10.87 1.79
N GLU A 18 -1.15 -12.16 1.68
CA GLU A 18 -1.90 -13.27 2.32
C GLU A 18 -1.85 -13.17 3.85
N SER A 19 -0.77 -12.64 4.42
CA SER A 19 -0.62 -12.43 5.86
C SER A 19 -1.38 -11.21 6.40
N GLY A 20 -1.96 -10.37 5.52
CA GLY A 20 -2.65 -9.14 5.92
C GLY A 20 -1.71 -8.04 6.44
N LYS A 21 -0.40 -8.19 6.28
CA LYS A 21 0.60 -7.20 6.72
C LYS A 21 0.77 -6.02 5.76
N VAL A 22 0.31 -6.18 4.52
CA VAL A 22 0.36 -5.16 3.48
C VAL A 22 -0.95 -5.19 2.71
N GLU A 23 -1.36 -4.03 2.23
CA GLU A 23 -2.54 -3.86 1.39
C GLU A 23 -2.17 -3.22 0.04
N LEU A 24 -3.03 -3.42 -0.94
CA LEU A 24 -2.90 -2.78 -2.24
C LEU A 24 -3.83 -1.58 -2.32
N PHE A 25 -3.24 -0.39 -2.38
CA PHE A 25 -3.99 0.83 -2.63
C PHE A 25 -4.32 1.00 -4.11
N LYS A 26 -5.49 1.57 -4.39
CA LYS A 26 -5.84 2.08 -5.71
C LYS A 26 -5.37 3.53 -5.81
N VAL A 27 -5.03 3.95 -7.03
CA VAL A 27 -4.68 5.34 -7.33
C VAL A 27 -5.65 5.91 -8.36
N ASP A 28 -5.91 7.21 -8.29
CA ASP A 28 -6.68 7.94 -9.30
C ASP A 28 -5.81 8.33 -10.52
N ASP A 29 -6.43 8.97 -11.52
CA ASP A 29 -5.76 9.43 -12.74
C ASP A 29 -4.71 10.53 -12.48
N GLU A 30 -4.73 11.18 -11.30
CA GLU A 30 -3.73 12.14 -10.87
C GLU A 30 -2.59 11.48 -10.06
N GLY A 31 -2.67 10.16 -9.82
CA GLY A 31 -1.71 9.40 -9.02
C GLY A 31 -1.90 9.51 -7.51
N LYS A 32 -3.04 10.05 -7.03
CA LYS A 32 -3.34 10.12 -5.60
C LYS A 32 -3.90 8.80 -5.11
N VAL A 33 -3.51 8.41 -3.90
CA VAL A 33 -4.02 7.21 -3.23
C VAL A 33 -5.49 7.39 -2.89
N ILE A 34 -6.32 6.42 -3.30
CA ILE A 34 -7.75 6.37 -2.99
C ILE A 34 -7.90 5.61 -1.67
N LEU A 35 -8.27 6.35 -0.62
CA LEU A 35 -8.51 5.80 0.71
C LEU A 35 -9.98 5.43 0.89
N ASP A 36 -10.26 4.29 1.54
CA ASP A 36 -11.62 3.89 1.91
C ASP A 36 -12.04 4.55 3.24
N PRO A 37 -13.04 5.43 3.26
CA PRO A 37 -13.48 6.13 4.47
C PRO A 37 -14.19 5.22 5.48
N ASN A 38 -14.48 3.97 5.13
CA ASN A 38 -15.02 2.96 6.05
C ASN A 38 -13.92 2.09 6.66
N ASN A 39 -12.70 2.14 6.13
CA ASN A 39 -11.55 1.46 6.73
C ASN A 39 -10.99 2.35 7.88
N PRO A 40 -11.00 1.88 9.14
CA PRO A 40 -10.45 2.64 10.26
C PRO A 40 -8.97 3.02 10.07
N ASP A 41 -8.15 2.15 9.48
CA ASP A 41 -6.73 2.42 9.27
C ASP A 41 -6.50 3.57 8.26
N HIS A 42 -7.42 3.73 7.30
CA HIS A 42 -7.34 4.81 6.31
C HIS A 42 -7.85 6.14 6.87
N ARG A 43 -8.75 6.10 7.86
CA ARG A 43 -9.25 7.32 8.51
C ARG A 43 -8.14 8.07 9.22
N GLU A 44 -7.21 7.35 9.83
CA GLU A 44 -6.03 7.95 10.47
C GLU A 44 -5.19 8.78 9.48
N TRP A 45 -5.24 8.45 8.18
CA TRP A 45 -4.50 9.17 7.13
C TRP A 45 -5.33 10.27 6.45
N LEU A 46 -6.66 10.27 6.67
CA LEU A 46 -7.55 11.33 6.20
C LEU A 46 -7.62 12.51 7.18
N GLU A 47 -7.34 12.27 8.47
CA GLU A 47 -7.30 13.30 9.50
C GLU A 47 -5.90 13.98 9.55
N GLU A 48 -5.64 14.91 8.62
CA GLU A 48 -4.62 15.98 8.75
C GLU A 48 -5.23 17.36 8.44
#